data_AF-A0A832Q1A6-F1
#
_entry.id   AF-A0A832Q1A6-F1
#
_cell.length_a   1.000
_cell.length_b   1.000
_cell.length_c   1.000
_cell.angle_alpha   90.00
_cell.angle_beta   90.00
_cell.angle_gamma   90.00
#
_symmetry.space_group_name_H-M   'P 1'
#
loop_
_entity.id
_entity.type
_entity.pdbx_description
1 polymer ?
#
loop_
_entity_poly.entity_id
_entity_poly.type
_entity_poly.pdbx_seq_one_letter_code
_entity_poly.pdbx_strand_id
1 'polypeptide(L)'
;MVKLEFDQLLEAGAHFGHLKRKWNPAMAPYIFMERNGIHIIDLHKTIAKTEEAAAAMRQMAKSGKKILFVATKKQAKPVIETRAQSINMPYVIERWPGGMLTNFPTIRKAVKKMSSIDKMIKDGSFETLSKREKLQVTRQRAKLEKNLGSIQDMTRLPSAIFVVDVMKEQIAVREAQRLGIPVFAIVDTNSDPKDVDFVIPANDDATNAIDLIMSVLCYSIKEGLEERKVERADAAAAEEQSEDSTPRRERKTKAARKERVKKEDSEAMKAAVVSKFAKDEEVDE
;
A
#
# COMPACT_ATOMS: atom_id res chain seq x y z
N MET A 1 -4.49 22.41 0.31
CA MET A 1 -5.46 21.31 0.41
C MET A 1 -6.45 21.43 -0.72
N VAL A 2 -6.35 20.56 -1.74
CA VAL A 2 -7.36 20.47 -2.80
C VAL A 2 -8.64 19.97 -2.15
N LYS A 3 -9.72 20.76 -2.23
CA LYS A 3 -11.02 20.42 -1.64
C LYS A 3 -11.91 19.82 -2.71
N LEU A 4 -12.67 18.78 -2.35
CA LEU A 4 -13.71 18.24 -3.22
C LEU A 4 -14.94 19.14 -3.14
N GLU A 5 -15.36 19.65 -4.29
CA GLU A 5 -16.59 20.41 -4.41
C GLU A 5 -17.75 19.49 -4.79
N PHE A 6 -18.95 19.80 -4.27
CA PHE A 6 -20.15 19.01 -4.52
C PHE A 6 -20.46 18.90 -6.02
N ASP A 7 -20.38 20.02 -6.73
CA ASP A 7 -20.72 20.09 -8.16
C ASP A 7 -19.78 19.22 -9.00
N GLN A 8 -18.49 19.15 -8.65
CA GLN A 8 -17.53 18.29 -9.34
C GLN A 8 -17.87 16.80 -9.17
N LEU A 9 -18.27 16.39 -7.97
CA LEU A 9 -18.70 15.00 -7.72
C LEU A 9 -20.03 14.68 -8.41
N LEU A 10 -20.92 15.66 -8.50
CA LEU A 10 -22.19 15.54 -9.21
C LEU A 10 -21.95 15.33 -10.71
N GLU A 11 -21.14 16.19 -11.33
CA GLU A 11 -20.75 16.11 -12.76
C GLU A 11 -19.97 14.83 -13.09
N ALA A 12 -19.10 14.40 -12.18
CA ALA A 12 -18.33 13.16 -12.33
C ALA A 12 -19.18 11.88 -12.19
N GLY A 13 -20.45 12.00 -11.77
CA GLY A 13 -21.36 10.88 -11.59
C GLY A 13 -21.08 10.02 -10.34
N ALA A 14 -20.42 10.59 -9.33
CA ALA A 14 -20.06 9.90 -8.09
C ALA A 14 -21.27 9.52 -7.22
N HIS A 15 -22.41 10.20 -7.42
CA HIS A 15 -23.64 10.04 -6.65
C HIS A 15 -24.49 8.84 -7.10
N PHE A 16 -24.25 8.28 -8.28
CA PHE A 16 -25.01 7.13 -8.77
C PHE A 16 -24.56 5.86 -8.08
N GLY A 17 -25.47 5.20 -7.38
CA GLY A 17 -25.27 3.83 -6.90
C GLY A 17 -25.84 2.79 -7.85
N HIS A 18 -26.10 1.61 -7.30
CA HIS A 18 -26.67 0.47 -8.01
C HIS A 18 -28.20 0.41 -7.88
N LEU A 19 -28.80 -0.54 -8.63
CA LEU A 19 -30.22 -0.86 -8.56
C LEU A 19 -30.64 -1.30 -7.15
N LYS A 20 -31.86 -0.94 -6.74
CA LYS A 20 -32.47 -1.32 -5.45
C LYS A 20 -32.32 -2.80 -5.08
N ARG A 21 -32.46 -3.70 -6.04
CA ARG A 21 -32.35 -5.16 -5.78
C ARG A 21 -30.94 -5.64 -5.43
N LYS A 22 -29.91 -4.83 -5.69
CA LYS A 22 -28.50 -5.19 -5.50
C LYS A 22 -27.87 -4.51 -4.28
N TRP A 23 -28.61 -3.65 -3.59
CA TRP A 23 -28.05 -2.87 -2.50
C TRP A 23 -27.78 -3.71 -1.25
N ASN A 24 -26.81 -3.28 -0.46
CA ASN A 24 -26.53 -3.80 0.86
C ASN A 24 -27.21 -2.90 1.91
N PRO A 25 -28.05 -3.44 2.81
CA PRO A 25 -28.70 -2.67 3.87
C PRO A 25 -27.74 -1.88 4.79
N ALA A 26 -26.50 -2.35 4.95
CA ALA A 26 -25.48 -1.65 5.73
C ALA A 26 -25.07 -0.30 5.12
N MET A 27 -25.33 -0.07 3.82
CA MET A 27 -25.11 1.21 3.14
C MET A 27 -26.23 2.24 3.37
N ALA A 28 -27.32 1.88 4.06
CA ALA A 28 -28.44 2.80 4.34
C ALA A 28 -28.01 4.18 4.89
N PRO A 29 -27.03 4.31 5.81
CA PRO A 29 -26.60 5.61 6.31
C PRO A 29 -25.98 6.53 5.24
N TYR A 30 -25.46 5.96 4.15
CA TYR A 30 -24.77 6.71 3.08
C TYR A 30 -25.66 7.00 1.87
N ILE A 31 -26.84 6.39 1.80
CA ILE A 31 -27.80 6.59 0.71
C ILE A 31 -28.69 7.79 1.05
N PHE A 32 -28.80 8.73 0.12
CA PHE A 32 -29.66 9.91 0.25
C PHE A 32 -31.11 9.59 -0.12
N MET A 33 -31.34 9.01 -1.30
CA MET A 33 -32.68 8.65 -1.78
C MET A 33 -32.63 7.58 -2.87
N GLU A 34 -33.79 7.14 -3.34
CA GLU A 34 -33.95 6.28 -4.51
C GLU A 34 -34.67 7.07 -5.61
N ARG A 35 -34.16 7.03 -6.85
CA ARG A 35 -34.83 7.63 -8.02
C ARG A 35 -34.75 6.65 -9.19
N ASN A 36 -35.89 6.38 -9.83
CA ASN A 36 -35.98 5.46 -10.97
C ASN A 36 -35.36 4.07 -10.71
N GLY A 37 -35.46 3.56 -9.47
CA GLY A 37 -34.93 2.26 -9.07
C GLY A 37 -33.40 2.22 -8.83
N ILE A 38 -32.72 3.36 -8.88
CA ILE A 38 -31.28 3.52 -8.58
C ILE A 38 -31.14 4.27 -7.26
N HIS A 39 -30.24 3.79 -6.40
CA HIS A 39 -29.88 4.50 -5.18
C HIS A 39 -28.97 5.69 -5.49
N ILE A 40 -29.26 6.83 -4.87
CA ILE A 40 -28.43 8.03 -4.93
C ILE A 40 -27.65 8.14 -3.63
N ILE A 41 -26.34 8.21 -3.74
CA ILE A 41 -25.41 8.36 -2.63
C ILE A 41 -25.36 9.83 -2.20
N ASP A 42 -25.29 10.05 -0.89
CA ASP A 42 -25.15 11.37 -0.28
C ASP A 42 -23.73 11.93 -0.46
N LEU A 43 -23.56 12.87 -1.39
CA LEU A 43 -22.25 13.45 -1.72
C LEU A 43 -21.64 14.26 -0.57
N HIS A 44 -22.44 14.82 0.35
CA HIS A 44 -21.87 15.51 1.51
C HIS A 44 -21.12 14.54 2.41
N LYS A 45 -21.65 13.30 2.56
CA LYS A 45 -20.95 12.22 3.26
C LYS A 45 -19.71 11.78 2.49
N THR A 46 -19.78 11.71 1.16
CA THR A 46 -18.60 11.43 0.31
C THR A 46 -17.48 12.42 0.56
N ILE A 47 -17.78 13.73 0.57
CA ILE A 47 -16.78 14.78 0.81
C ILE A 47 -16.17 14.62 2.21
N ALA A 48 -17.00 14.56 3.25
CA ALA A 48 -16.53 14.45 4.63
C ALA A 48 -15.66 13.20 4.85
N LYS A 49 -16.08 12.06 4.31
CA LYS A 49 -15.34 10.80 4.43
C LYS A 49 -14.06 10.76 3.60
N THR A 50 -14.05 11.43 2.44
CA THR A 50 -12.82 11.57 1.65
C THR A 50 -11.81 12.45 2.36
N GLU A 51 -12.25 13.54 3.01
CA GLU A 51 -11.38 14.39 3.82
C GLU A 51 -10.78 13.63 5.02
N GLU A 52 -11.59 12.82 5.71
CA GLU A 52 -11.14 11.94 6.79
C GLU A 52 -10.07 10.93 6.31
N ALA A 53 -10.34 10.25 5.19
CA ALA A 53 -9.41 9.32 4.57
C ALA A 53 -8.11 10.02 4.13
N ALA A 54 -8.23 11.19 3.48
CA ALA A 54 -7.10 11.98 3.01
C ALA A 54 -6.17 12.41 4.15
N ALA A 55 -6.74 12.86 5.28
CA ALA A 55 -5.97 13.25 6.46
C ALA A 55 -5.20 12.06 7.05
N ALA A 56 -5.85 10.89 7.18
CA ALA A 56 -5.20 9.68 7.65
C ALA A 56 -4.08 9.20 6.71
N MET A 57 -4.32 9.21 5.39
CA MET A 57 -3.32 8.83 4.38
C MET A 57 -2.13 9.80 4.35
N ARG A 58 -2.36 11.12 4.50
CA ARG A 58 -1.29 12.13 4.65
C ARG A 58 -0.39 11.79 5.82
N GLN A 59 -0.95 11.48 6.98
CA GLN A 59 -0.19 11.16 8.19
C GLN A 59 0.62 9.86 8.04
N MET A 60 0.06 8.85 7.36
CA MET A 60 0.78 7.61 7.03
C MET A 60 1.96 7.89 6.08
N ALA A 61 1.74 8.71 5.05
CA ALA A 61 2.76 9.10 4.10
C ALA A 61 3.90 9.90 4.76
N LYS A 62 3.55 10.82 5.66
CA LYS A 62 4.49 11.58 6.51
C LYS A 62 5.35 10.67 7.37
N SER A 63 4.74 9.65 7.97
CA SER A 63 5.47 8.61 8.72
C SER A 63 6.35 7.72 7.84
N GLY A 64 6.21 7.82 6.51
CA GLY A 64 6.95 7.03 5.55
C GLY A 64 6.43 5.64 5.29
N LYS A 65 5.19 5.39 5.70
CA LYS A 65 4.52 4.12 5.48
C LYS A 65 4.07 4.03 4.03
N LYS A 66 4.09 2.81 3.48
CA LYS A 66 3.65 2.53 2.11
C LYS A 66 2.17 2.15 2.11
N ILE A 67 1.43 2.73 1.18
CA ILE A 67 0.01 2.46 0.94
C ILE A 67 -0.10 1.69 -0.37
N LEU A 68 -0.79 0.55 -0.36
CA LEU A 68 -0.99 -0.28 -1.54
C LEU A 68 -2.35 0.02 -2.17
N PHE A 69 -2.37 0.48 -3.41
CA PHE A 69 -3.61 0.71 -4.17
C PHE A 69 -4.04 -0.57 -4.88
N VAL A 70 -5.32 -0.94 -4.83
CA VAL A 70 -5.85 -2.19 -5.38
C VAL A 70 -7.12 -1.91 -6.16
N ALA A 71 -7.14 -2.27 -7.44
CA ALA A 71 -8.34 -2.18 -8.27
C ALA A 71 -8.24 -3.04 -9.53
N THR A 72 -9.03 -4.11 -9.65
CA THR A 72 -9.06 -4.94 -10.88
C THR A 72 -10.15 -4.52 -11.88
N LYS A 73 -11.01 -3.58 -11.48
CA LYS A 73 -12.11 -3.06 -12.29
C LYS A 73 -11.61 -2.25 -13.48
N LYS A 74 -12.16 -2.49 -14.68
CA LYS A 74 -11.65 -1.94 -15.95
C LYS A 74 -11.58 -0.40 -15.95
N GLN A 75 -12.57 0.24 -15.34
CA GLN A 75 -12.69 1.69 -15.22
C GLN A 75 -11.62 2.28 -14.29
N ALA A 76 -11.23 1.54 -13.25
CA ALA A 76 -10.28 1.98 -12.24
C ALA A 76 -8.81 1.74 -12.62
N LYS A 77 -8.50 0.72 -13.45
CA LYS A 77 -7.12 0.35 -13.80
C LYS A 77 -6.24 1.53 -14.27
N PRO A 78 -6.61 2.29 -15.33
CA PRO A 78 -5.74 3.34 -15.84
C PRO A 78 -5.58 4.50 -14.85
N VAL A 79 -6.63 4.78 -14.07
CA VAL A 79 -6.63 5.84 -13.05
C VAL A 79 -5.66 5.48 -11.93
N ILE A 80 -5.81 4.29 -11.34
CA ILE A 80 -4.97 3.83 -10.24
C ILE A 80 -3.51 3.75 -10.67
N GLU A 81 -3.23 3.22 -11.87
CA GLU A 81 -1.87 3.13 -12.40
C GLU A 81 -1.21 4.51 -12.50
N THR A 82 -1.85 5.43 -13.22
CA THR A 82 -1.31 6.78 -13.46
C THR A 82 -1.10 7.54 -12.15
N ARG A 83 -2.09 7.51 -11.26
CA ARG A 83 -2.08 8.26 -10.00
C ARG A 83 -1.08 7.66 -9.01
N ALA A 84 -1.04 6.34 -8.83
CA ALA A 84 -0.12 5.70 -7.90
C ALA A 84 1.35 5.78 -8.37
N GLN A 85 1.60 5.68 -9.68
CA GLN A 85 2.94 5.89 -10.26
C GLN A 85 3.44 7.31 -10.01
N SER A 86 2.57 8.33 -10.13
CA SER A 86 2.96 9.73 -9.92
C SER A 86 3.48 10.04 -8.51
N ILE A 87 3.05 9.25 -7.51
CA ILE A 87 3.45 9.38 -6.11
C ILE A 87 4.41 8.27 -5.64
N ASN A 88 4.86 7.40 -6.56
CA ASN A 88 5.74 6.27 -6.28
C ASN A 88 5.24 5.35 -5.14
N MET A 89 3.94 5.05 -5.16
CA MET A 89 3.29 4.10 -4.27
C MET A 89 2.96 2.80 -5.01
N PRO A 90 3.03 1.65 -4.32
CA PRO A 90 2.73 0.37 -4.95
C PRO A 90 1.24 0.23 -5.30
N TYR A 91 0.93 -0.48 -6.38
CA TYR A 91 -0.44 -0.66 -6.85
C TYR A 91 -0.68 -2.03 -7.50
N VAL A 92 -1.88 -2.59 -7.43
CA VAL A 92 -2.25 -3.85 -8.09
C VAL A 92 -3.50 -3.63 -8.90
N ILE A 93 -3.35 -3.63 -10.23
CA ILE A 93 -4.45 -3.35 -11.17
C ILE A 93 -4.95 -4.58 -11.93
N GLU A 94 -4.20 -5.69 -11.91
CA GLU A 94 -4.52 -6.83 -12.76
C GLU A 94 -5.36 -7.89 -12.05
N ARG A 95 -4.72 -8.84 -11.38
CA ARG A 95 -5.40 -9.86 -10.60
C ARG A 95 -4.78 -9.88 -9.23
N TRP A 96 -5.61 -9.82 -8.19
CA TRP A 96 -5.18 -10.12 -6.83
C TRP A 96 -4.93 -11.63 -6.67
N PRO A 97 -3.68 -12.09 -6.48
CA PRO A 97 -3.42 -13.48 -6.13
C PRO A 97 -3.82 -13.68 -4.67
N GLY A 98 -4.60 -14.73 -4.38
CA GLY A 98 -4.88 -15.09 -2.99
C GLY A 98 -3.59 -15.41 -2.23
N GLY A 99 -3.47 -14.92 -1.01
CA GLY A 99 -2.26 -15.03 -0.21
C GLY A 99 -1.28 -13.88 -0.44
N MET A 100 -1.68 -12.79 -1.09
CA MET A 100 -0.76 -11.71 -1.43
C MET A 100 -0.17 -11.03 -0.19
N LEU A 101 -1.00 -10.79 0.82
CA LEU A 101 -0.58 -10.19 2.09
C LEU A 101 -0.31 -11.28 3.13
N THR A 102 -1.22 -12.26 3.22
CA THR A 102 -1.15 -13.33 4.24
C THR A 102 -0.01 -14.32 4.02
N ASN A 103 0.43 -14.52 2.77
CA ASN A 103 1.59 -15.34 2.40
C ASN A 103 2.65 -14.52 1.65
N PHE A 104 2.96 -13.33 2.17
CA PHE A 104 3.94 -12.42 1.59
C PHE A 104 5.34 -13.03 1.31
N PRO A 105 5.88 -13.96 2.12
CA PRO A 105 7.14 -14.62 1.80
C PRO A 105 7.13 -15.35 0.45
N THR A 106 5.99 -15.96 0.08
CA THR A 106 5.84 -16.67 -1.20
C THR A 106 5.73 -15.69 -2.38
N ILE A 107 5.00 -14.59 -2.21
CA ILE A 107 4.94 -13.52 -3.21
C ILE A 107 6.33 -12.92 -3.45
N ARG A 108 7.10 -12.69 -2.38
CA ARG A 108 8.47 -12.18 -2.50
C ARG A 108 9.38 -13.13 -3.28
N LYS A 109 9.18 -14.46 -3.19
CA LYS A 109 9.92 -15.42 -4.03
C LYS A 109 9.59 -15.22 -5.51
N ALA A 110 8.33 -14.96 -5.86
CA ALA A 110 7.93 -14.66 -7.23
C ALA A 110 8.53 -13.34 -7.75
N VAL A 111 8.53 -12.28 -6.91
CA VAL A 111 9.20 -11.01 -7.22
C VAL A 111 10.71 -11.19 -7.40
N LYS A 112 11.36 -11.95 -6.50
CA LYS A 112 12.80 -12.27 -6.62
C LYS A 112 13.11 -13.02 -7.91
N LYS A 113 12.20 -13.88 -8.37
CA LYS A 113 12.33 -14.57 -9.66
C LYS A 113 12.32 -13.58 -10.83
N MET A 114 11.46 -12.56 -10.79
CA MET A 114 11.46 -11.48 -11.79
C MET A 114 12.82 -10.78 -11.85
N SER A 115 13.33 -10.33 -10.69
CA SER A 115 14.64 -9.68 -10.61
C SER A 115 15.80 -10.61 -11.01
N SER A 116 15.69 -11.93 -10.78
CA SER A 116 16.70 -12.90 -11.25
C SER A 116 16.72 -13.02 -12.78
N ILE A 117 15.56 -12.92 -13.43
CA ILE A 117 15.47 -12.91 -14.89
C ILE A 117 16.10 -11.61 -15.42
N ASP A 118 15.84 -10.47 -14.80
CA ASP A 118 16.46 -9.20 -15.21
C ASP A 118 17.99 -9.24 -15.07
N LYS A 119 18.52 -9.90 -14.03
CA LYS A 119 19.96 -10.13 -13.88
C LYS A 119 20.51 -11.03 -14.98
N MET A 120 19.86 -12.17 -15.24
CA MET A 120 20.25 -13.09 -16.31
C MET A 120 20.30 -12.42 -17.70
N ILE A 121 19.38 -11.49 -17.96
CA ILE A 121 19.39 -10.68 -19.18
C ILE A 121 20.59 -9.74 -19.21
N LYS A 122 20.90 -9.06 -18.10
CA LYS A 122 22.05 -8.14 -18.00
C LYS A 122 23.41 -8.87 -18.06
N ASP A 123 23.49 -10.05 -17.48
CA ASP A 123 24.72 -10.85 -17.38
C ASP A 123 25.02 -11.67 -18.65
N GLY A 124 24.19 -11.56 -19.70
CA GLY A 124 24.37 -12.27 -20.98
C GLY A 124 24.02 -13.77 -20.94
N SER A 125 23.80 -14.35 -19.76
CA SER A 125 23.39 -15.75 -19.57
C SER A 125 22.04 -16.09 -20.23
N PHE A 126 21.22 -15.07 -20.52
CA PHE A 126 19.99 -15.26 -21.28
C PHE A 126 20.26 -15.68 -22.73
N GLU A 127 21.40 -15.29 -23.31
CA GLU A 127 21.73 -15.54 -24.71
C GLU A 127 22.14 -16.99 -24.99
N THR A 128 22.65 -17.70 -23.98
CA THR A 128 23.06 -19.09 -24.07
C THR A 128 21.87 -20.06 -24.09
N LEU A 129 20.67 -19.59 -23.76
CA LEU A 129 19.45 -20.40 -23.74
C LEU A 129 18.95 -20.74 -25.15
N SER A 130 18.29 -21.89 -25.27
CA SER A 130 17.62 -22.27 -26.52
C SER A 130 16.47 -21.31 -26.86
N LYS A 131 16.08 -21.21 -28.14
CA LYS A 131 14.97 -20.34 -28.58
C LYS A 131 13.67 -20.62 -27.80
N ARG A 132 13.40 -21.89 -27.47
CA ARG A 132 12.23 -22.30 -26.70
C ARG A 132 12.29 -21.79 -25.25
N GLU A 133 13.44 -21.92 -24.60
CA GLU A 133 13.64 -21.44 -23.22
C GLU A 133 13.60 -19.91 -23.14
N LYS A 134 14.25 -19.22 -24.09
CA LYS A 134 14.15 -17.76 -24.22
C LYS A 134 12.69 -17.31 -24.28
N LEU A 135 11.87 -17.95 -25.12
CA LEU A 135 10.45 -17.62 -25.22
C LEU A 135 9.69 -17.84 -23.90
N GLN A 136 9.97 -18.94 -23.20
CA GLN A 136 9.33 -19.23 -21.90
C GLN A 136 9.73 -18.22 -20.83
N VAL A 137 11.02 -17.87 -20.73
CA VAL A 137 11.53 -16.89 -19.77
C VAL A 137 10.96 -15.50 -20.07
N THR A 138 10.91 -15.09 -21.34
CA THR A 138 10.31 -13.81 -21.74
C THR A 138 8.82 -13.74 -21.39
N ARG A 139 8.05 -14.80 -21.67
CA ARG A 139 6.63 -14.88 -21.28
C ARG A 139 6.44 -14.84 -19.77
N GLN A 140 7.30 -15.54 -19.03
CA GLN A 140 7.27 -15.54 -17.57
C GLN A 140 7.58 -14.15 -17.00
N ARG A 141 8.61 -13.46 -17.52
CA ARG A 141 8.95 -12.09 -17.13
C ARG A 141 7.80 -11.13 -17.40
N ALA A 142 7.25 -11.13 -18.62
CA ALA A 142 6.14 -10.26 -18.98
C ALA A 142 4.90 -10.49 -18.09
N LYS A 143 4.62 -11.74 -17.72
CA LYS A 143 3.53 -12.08 -16.80
C LYS A 143 3.80 -11.62 -15.37
N LEU A 144 5.04 -11.71 -14.90
CA LEU A 144 5.43 -11.26 -13.56
C LEU A 144 5.38 -9.73 -13.48
N GLU A 145 5.94 -9.04 -14.47
CA GLU A 145 5.95 -7.58 -14.56
C GLU A 145 4.54 -7.01 -14.53
N LYS A 146 3.66 -7.55 -15.37
CA LYS A 146 2.27 -7.14 -15.47
C LYS A 146 1.49 -7.28 -14.15
N ASN A 147 1.79 -8.31 -13.35
CA ASN A 147 1.03 -8.59 -12.12
C ASN A 147 1.68 -8.01 -10.85
N LEU A 148 3.01 -7.96 -10.80
CA LEU A 148 3.78 -7.70 -9.57
C LEU A 148 4.90 -6.65 -9.76
N GLY A 149 5.00 -6.00 -10.92
CA GLY A 149 6.08 -5.03 -11.20
C GLY A 149 6.09 -3.87 -10.21
N SER A 150 4.93 -3.32 -9.90
CA SER A 150 4.74 -2.22 -8.94
C SER A 150 5.11 -2.55 -7.49
N ILE A 151 5.10 -3.83 -7.12
CA ILE A 151 5.46 -4.29 -5.76
C ILE A 151 6.89 -4.80 -5.69
N GLN A 152 7.67 -4.65 -6.76
CA GLN A 152 9.05 -5.14 -6.82
C GLN A 152 9.92 -4.59 -5.69
N ASP A 153 9.75 -3.30 -5.38
CA ASP A 153 10.52 -2.60 -4.36
C ASP A 153 9.96 -2.79 -2.94
N MET A 154 8.85 -3.52 -2.79
CA MET A 154 8.25 -3.77 -1.47
C MET A 154 9.01 -4.85 -0.70
N THR A 155 9.74 -4.42 0.33
CA THR A 155 10.45 -5.33 1.24
C THR A 155 9.62 -5.75 2.45
N ARG A 156 8.58 -4.98 2.80
CA ARG A 156 7.69 -5.20 3.94
C ARG A 156 6.24 -5.10 3.50
N LEU A 157 5.34 -5.61 4.34
CA LEU A 157 3.90 -5.43 4.12
C LEU A 157 3.53 -3.94 4.09
N PRO A 158 2.51 -3.56 3.29
CA PRO A 158 1.99 -2.21 3.31
C PRO A 158 1.36 -1.92 4.68
N SER A 159 1.36 -0.66 5.08
CA SER A 159 0.73 -0.26 6.35
C SER A 159 -0.74 0.12 6.19
N ALA A 160 -1.22 0.24 4.96
CA ALA A 160 -2.62 0.44 4.62
C ALA A 160 -2.86 -0.04 3.18
N ILE A 161 -4.10 -0.41 2.89
CA ILE A 161 -4.54 -0.66 1.51
C ILE A 161 -5.64 0.32 1.13
N PHE A 162 -5.64 0.74 -0.12
CA PHE A 162 -6.74 1.49 -0.73
C PHE A 162 -7.39 0.62 -1.81
N VAL A 163 -8.70 0.41 -1.74
CA VAL A 163 -9.45 -0.52 -2.58
C VAL A 163 -10.52 0.21 -3.37
N VAL A 164 -10.63 -0.07 -4.67
CA VAL A 164 -11.79 0.34 -5.49
C VAL A 164 -12.64 -0.88 -5.74
N ASP A 165 -13.93 -0.81 -5.38
CA ASP A 165 -14.91 -1.91 -5.43
C ASP A 165 -14.58 -3.05 -4.44
N VAL A 166 -15.10 -2.93 -3.21
CA VAL A 166 -14.94 -3.91 -2.13
C VAL A 166 -15.51 -5.27 -2.52
N MET A 167 -16.63 -5.30 -3.24
CA MET A 167 -17.27 -6.55 -3.65
C MET A 167 -16.39 -7.32 -4.64
N LYS A 168 -15.68 -6.61 -5.53
CA LYS A 168 -14.72 -7.21 -6.46
C LYS A 168 -13.43 -7.65 -5.76
N GLU A 169 -12.90 -6.84 -4.86
CA GLU A 169 -11.63 -7.05 -4.17
C GLU A 169 -11.76 -7.66 -2.76
N GLN A 170 -12.85 -8.38 -2.50
CA GLN A 170 -13.14 -9.00 -1.21
C GLN A 170 -12.02 -9.88 -0.65
N ILE A 171 -11.15 -10.45 -1.50
CA ILE A 171 -10.00 -11.25 -1.05
C ILE A 171 -8.94 -10.35 -0.44
N ALA A 172 -8.65 -9.20 -1.07
CA ALA A 172 -7.69 -8.22 -0.57
C ALA A 172 -8.14 -7.65 0.76
N VAL A 173 -9.42 -7.29 0.87
CA VAL A 173 -10.04 -6.75 2.10
C VAL A 173 -9.94 -7.77 3.24
N ARG A 174 -10.37 -9.02 3.02
CA ARG A 174 -10.29 -10.09 4.04
C ARG A 174 -8.86 -10.39 4.47
N GLU A 175 -7.91 -10.39 3.53
CA GLU A 175 -6.49 -10.58 3.86
C GLU A 175 -5.93 -9.43 4.71
N ALA A 176 -6.29 -8.19 4.39
CA ALA A 176 -5.88 -7.01 5.16
C ALA A 176 -6.46 -7.03 6.57
N GLN A 177 -7.76 -7.30 6.72
CA GLN A 177 -8.42 -7.44 8.02
C GLN A 177 -7.76 -8.51 8.89
N ARG A 178 -7.46 -9.69 8.33
CA ARG A 178 -6.80 -10.78 9.06
C ARG A 178 -5.43 -10.39 9.62
N LEU A 179 -4.75 -9.45 8.96
CA LEU A 179 -3.43 -8.96 9.36
C LEU A 179 -3.50 -7.65 10.16
N GLY A 180 -4.69 -7.09 10.40
CA GLY A 180 -4.87 -5.79 11.06
C GLY A 180 -4.32 -4.63 10.23
N ILE A 181 -4.30 -4.76 8.90
CA ILE A 181 -3.91 -3.67 8.00
C ILE A 181 -5.16 -2.83 7.71
N PRO A 182 -5.14 -1.51 7.99
CA PRO A 182 -6.29 -0.65 7.75
C PRO A 182 -6.67 -0.57 6.27
N VAL A 183 -7.97 -0.61 6.01
CA VAL A 183 -8.59 -0.62 4.70
C VAL A 183 -9.29 0.71 4.44
N PHE A 184 -8.87 1.39 3.38
CA PHE A 184 -9.54 2.54 2.79
C PHE A 184 -10.23 2.05 1.53
N ALA A 185 -11.48 2.44 1.29
CA ALA A 185 -12.15 1.99 0.07
C ALA A 185 -13.19 2.96 -0.46
N ILE A 186 -13.33 2.97 -1.79
CA ILE A 186 -14.54 3.47 -2.44
C ILE A 186 -15.60 2.37 -2.35
N VAL A 187 -16.73 2.70 -1.72
CA VAL A 187 -17.80 1.74 -1.43
C VAL A 187 -19.08 2.20 -2.11
N ASP A 188 -19.53 1.44 -3.10
CA ASP A 188 -20.84 1.60 -3.70
C ASP A 188 -21.91 0.89 -2.83
N THR A 189 -23.16 1.26 -3.04
CA THR A 189 -24.39 0.78 -2.44
C THR A 189 -24.57 -0.75 -2.37
N ASN A 190 -23.91 -1.54 -3.22
CA ASN A 190 -23.97 -3.01 -3.20
C ASN A 190 -22.94 -3.66 -2.25
N SER A 191 -21.94 -2.90 -1.80
CA SER A 191 -20.83 -3.40 -0.99
C SER A 191 -21.12 -3.26 0.51
N ASP A 192 -20.49 -4.09 1.34
CA ASP A 192 -20.58 -3.97 2.80
C ASP A 192 -19.54 -2.96 3.32
N PRO A 193 -19.94 -1.85 3.94
CA PRO A 193 -19.01 -0.87 4.50
C PRO A 193 -18.36 -1.33 5.81
N LYS A 194 -18.86 -2.38 6.48
CA LYS A 194 -18.35 -2.81 7.80
C LYS A 194 -16.93 -3.34 7.74
N ASP A 195 -16.54 -3.88 6.59
CA ASP A 195 -15.21 -4.46 6.40
C ASP A 195 -14.13 -3.42 6.07
N VAL A 196 -14.50 -2.14 6.06
CA VAL A 196 -13.66 -1.02 5.64
C VAL A 196 -13.54 -0.02 6.79
N ASP A 197 -12.32 0.33 7.18
CA ASP A 197 -12.06 1.29 8.26
C ASP A 197 -12.40 2.73 7.83
N PHE A 198 -12.03 3.09 6.59
CA PHE A 198 -12.28 4.41 6.02
C PHE A 198 -13.14 4.28 4.75
N VAL A 199 -14.45 4.39 4.95
CA VAL A 199 -15.47 4.23 3.90
C VAL A 199 -15.65 5.54 3.14
N ILE A 200 -15.35 5.54 1.84
CA ILE A 200 -15.68 6.65 0.93
C ILE A 200 -16.90 6.23 0.11
N PRO A 201 -18.12 6.68 0.45
CA PRO A 201 -19.32 6.28 -0.28
C PRO A 201 -19.33 6.98 -1.64
N ALA A 202 -19.16 6.25 -2.74
CA ALA A 202 -19.23 6.80 -4.09
C ALA A 202 -19.39 5.70 -5.14
N ASN A 203 -19.76 6.10 -6.35
CA ASN A 203 -19.81 5.25 -7.54
C ASN A 203 -18.42 4.75 -7.92
N ASP A 204 -18.24 3.43 -7.97
CA ASP A 204 -17.00 2.77 -8.42
C ASP A 204 -17.04 2.32 -9.89
N ASP A 205 -18.15 2.53 -10.61
CA ASP A 205 -18.28 2.31 -12.06
C ASP A 205 -17.91 3.54 -12.90
N ALA A 206 -17.96 4.74 -12.32
CA ALA A 206 -17.64 5.97 -13.03
C ALA A 206 -16.13 6.29 -12.95
N THR A 207 -15.43 6.19 -14.09
CA THR A 207 -13.99 6.51 -14.18
C THR A 207 -13.67 7.92 -13.67
N ASN A 208 -14.50 8.91 -14.02
CA ASN A 208 -14.29 10.30 -13.61
C ASN A 208 -14.45 10.48 -12.09
N ALA A 209 -15.39 9.78 -11.47
CA ALA A 209 -15.59 9.81 -10.01
C ALA A 209 -14.38 9.22 -9.28
N ILE A 210 -13.90 8.05 -9.75
CA ILE A 210 -12.71 7.40 -9.20
C ILE A 210 -11.50 8.33 -9.34
N ASP A 211 -11.29 8.93 -10.52
CA ASP A 211 -10.15 9.83 -10.75
C ASP A 211 -10.21 11.08 -9.88
N LEU A 212 -11.38 11.69 -9.72
CA LEU A 212 -11.55 12.86 -8.86
C LEU A 212 -11.21 12.55 -7.41
N ILE A 213 -11.75 11.47 -6.84
CA ILE A 213 -11.45 11.04 -5.46
C ILE A 213 -9.96 10.71 -5.33
N MET A 214 -9.42 9.93 -6.26
CA MET A 214 -8.01 9.54 -6.27
C MET A 214 -7.07 10.75 -6.38
N SER A 215 -7.45 11.77 -7.13
CA SER A 215 -6.63 12.98 -7.30
C SER A 215 -6.40 13.68 -5.96
N VAL A 216 -7.44 13.78 -5.12
CA VAL A 216 -7.37 14.43 -3.80
C VAL A 216 -6.59 13.58 -2.80
N LEU A 217 -6.80 12.26 -2.81
CA LEU A 217 -6.04 11.34 -1.97
C LEU A 217 -4.54 11.34 -2.32
N CYS A 218 -4.21 11.23 -3.61
CA CYS A 218 -2.81 11.26 -4.08
C CYS A 218 -2.14 12.60 -3.81
N TYR A 219 -2.85 13.72 -3.97
CA TYR A 219 -2.34 15.04 -3.60
C TYR A 219 -2.00 15.11 -2.11
N SER A 220 -2.88 14.61 -1.24
CA SER A 220 -2.67 14.60 0.21
C SER A 220 -1.49 13.70 0.62
N ILE A 221 -1.32 12.55 -0.05
CA ILE A 221 -0.17 11.67 0.14
C ILE A 221 1.12 12.37 -0.30
N LYS A 222 1.09 13.07 -1.45
CA LYS A 222 2.23 13.80 -1.97
C LYS A 222 2.66 14.92 -1.01
N GLU A 223 1.72 15.71 -0.49
CA GLU A 223 1.99 16.71 0.55
C GLU A 223 2.64 16.06 1.78
N GLY A 224 2.10 14.93 2.26
CA GLY A 224 2.70 14.20 3.39
C GLY A 224 4.12 13.68 3.12
N LEU A 225 4.42 13.23 1.89
CA LEU A 225 5.77 12.82 1.49
C LEU A 225 6.73 14.01 1.40
N GLU A 226 6.26 15.17 0.96
CA GLU A 226 7.05 16.40 0.87
C GLU A 226 7.38 16.94 2.26
N GLU A 227 6.40 17.01 3.17
CA GLU A 227 6.64 17.36 4.58
C GLU A 227 7.71 16.48 5.21
N ARG A 228 7.64 15.16 4.99
CA ARG A 228 8.63 14.22 5.50
C ARG A 228 10.03 14.50 4.96
N LYS A 229 10.15 14.90 3.69
CA LYS A 229 11.45 15.24 3.09
C LYS A 229 12.05 16.46 3.76
N VAL A 230 11.24 17.48 4.01
CA VAL A 230 11.66 18.70 4.73
C VAL A 230 12.08 18.36 6.15
N GLU A 231 11.25 17.65 6.92
CA GLU A 231 11.58 17.27 8.30
C GLU A 231 12.86 16.42 8.39
N ARG A 232 13.13 15.57 7.40
CA ARG A 232 14.38 14.81 7.32
C ARG A 232 15.59 15.66 6.97
N ALA A 233 15.43 16.65 6.10
CA ALA A 233 16.49 17.56 5.75
C ALA A 233 16.86 18.45 6.95
N ASP A 234 15.85 18.95 7.67
CA ASP A 234 16.03 19.76 8.87
C ASP A 234 16.67 18.96 10.01
N ALA A 235 16.24 17.70 10.20
CA ALA A 235 16.86 16.81 11.18
C ALA A 235 18.33 16.51 10.84
N ALA A 236 18.65 16.28 9.56
CA ALA A 236 20.03 16.06 9.13
C ALA A 236 20.91 17.31 9.31
N ALA A 237 20.38 18.50 9.01
CA ALA A 237 21.08 19.77 9.23
C ALA A 237 21.28 20.07 10.74
N ALA A 238 20.31 19.74 11.58
CA ALA A 238 20.43 19.87 13.03
C ALA A 238 21.45 18.87 13.63
N GLU A 239 21.51 17.64 13.09
CA GLU A 239 22.53 16.66 13.47
C GLU A 239 23.94 17.15 13.07
N GLU A 240 24.13 17.69 11.87
CA GLU A 240 25.42 18.27 11.44
C GLU A 240 25.86 19.47 12.30
N GLN A 241 24.94 20.36 12.69
CA GLN A 241 25.25 21.48 13.60
C GLN A 241 25.55 21.02 15.05
N SER A 242 24.95 19.92 15.51
CA SER A 242 25.23 19.33 16.82
C SER A 242 26.58 18.59 16.86
N GLU A 243 27.02 18.07 15.71
CA GLU A 243 28.31 17.40 15.55
C GLU A 243 29.49 18.38 15.49
N ASP A 244 29.27 19.61 15.03
CA ASP A 244 30.28 20.67 14.97
C ASP A 244 30.44 21.42 16.32
N SER A 245 29.43 21.33 17.21
CA SER A 245 29.44 21.96 18.54
C SER A 245 29.88 21.04 19.69
N THR A 246 30.13 19.76 19.44
CA THR A 246 30.58 18.80 20.48
C THR A 246 32.10 18.64 20.50
N PRO A 247 32.79 18.94 21.62
CA PRO A 247 34.24 18.82 21.69
C PRO A 247 34.69 17.38 21.45
N ARG A 248 35.73 17.20 20.63
CA ARG A 248 36.30 15.91 20.15
C ARG A 248 36.56 14.86 21.25
N ARG A 249 36.67 15.29 22.50
CA ARG A 249 36.87 14.45 23.70
C ARG A 249 35.60 13.70 24.14
N GLU A 250 34.42 14.29 23.96
CA GLU A 250 33.13 13.65 24.27
C GLU A 250 32.67 12.67 23.17
N ARG A 251 33.10 12.90 21.92
CA ARG A 251 32.88 11.96 20.80
C ARG A 251 33.60 10.62 21.03
N LYS A 252 34.83 10.64 21.55
CA LYS A 252 35.59 9.41 21.87
C LYS A 252 34.98 8.61 23.03
N THR A 253 34.48 9.27 24.07
CA THR A 253 33.89 8.58 25.23
C THR A 253 32.52 7.96 24.90
N LYS A 254 31.68 8.65 24.10
CA LYS A 254 30.41 8.08 23.63
C LYS A 254 30.60 6.93 22.64
N ALA A 255 31.57 7.02 21.72
CA ALA A 255 31.88 5.93 20.80
C ALA A 255 32.40 4.67 21.54
N ALA A 256 33.33 4.83 22.49
CA ALA A 256 33.85 3.72 23.29
C ALA A 256 32.75 3.07 24.16
N ARG A 257 31.81 3.86 24.69
CA ARG A 257 30.67 3.34 25.46
C ARG A 257 29.70 2.55 24.59
N LYS A 258 29.41 3.01 23.37
CA LYS A 258 28.49 2.35 22.42
C LYS A 258 29.09 1.04 21.87
N GLU A 259 30.41 0.97 21.73
CA GLU A 259 31.13 -0.23 21.30
C GLU A 259 31.20 -1.29 22.40
N ARG A 260 31.35 -0.90 23.67
CA ARG A 260 31.27 -1.82 24.82
C ARG A 260 29.88 -2.45 24.96
N VAL A 261 28.82 -1.65 24.89
CA VAL A 261 27.44 -2.16 25.00
C VAL A 261 27.11 -3.14 23.86
N LYS A 262 27.57 -2.87 22.63
CA LYS A 262 27.39 -3.79 21.50
C LYS A 262 28.14 -5.13 21.66
N LYS A 263 29.31 -5.12 22.30
CA LYS A 263 30.06 -6.35 22.58
C LYS A 263 29.35 -7.20 23.62
N GLU A 264 28.92 -6.57 24.72
CA GLU A 264 28.16 -7.21 25.81
C GLU A 264 26.83 -7.79 25.32
N ASP A 265 26.07 -7.07 24.50
CA ASP A 265 24.81 -7.58 23.90
C ASP A 265 25.07 -8.75 22.94
N SER A 266 26.18 -8.73 22.20
CA SER A 266 26.53 -9.82 21.27
C SER A 266 26.98 -11.08 21.99
N GLU A 267 27.68 -10.93 23.13
CA GLU A 267 28.09 -12.05 23.98
C GLU A 267 26.88 -12.64 24.72
N ALA A 268 25.97 -11.80 25.21
CA ALA A 268 24.72 -12.24 25.81
C ALA A 268 23.83 -13.00 24.81
N MET A 269 23.73 -12.53 23.56
CA MET A 269 23.00 -13.23 22.50
C MET A 269 23.65 -14.58 22.15
N LYS A 270 24.99 -14.66 22.08
CA LYS A 270 25.68 -15.93 21.83
C LYS A 270 25.49 -16.92 22.99
N ALA A 271 25.58 -16.47 24.23
CA ALA A 271 25.34 -17.30 25.41
C ALA A 271 23.89 -17.82 25.47
N ALA A 272 22.91 -16.98 25.12
CA ALA A 272 21.50 -17.38 25.05
C ALA A 272 21.25 -18.44 23.97
N VAL A 273 21.87 -18.32 22.79
CA VAL A 273 21.77 -19.29 21.70
C VAL A 273 22.43 -20.63 22.07
N VAL A 274 23.59 -20.60 22.73
CA VAL A 274 24.28 -21.82 23.21
C VAL A 274 23.46 -22.52 24.29
N SER A 275 22.87 -21.77 25.24
CA SER A 275 22.01 -22.38 26.28
C SER A 275 20.72 -22.98 25.71
N LYS A 276 20.23 -22.45 24.59
CA LYS A 276 19.02 -22.95 23.92
C LYS A 276 19.32 -24.23 23.15
N PHE A 277 20.46 -24.30 22.47
CA PHE A 277 20.92 -25.53 21.81
C PHE A 277 21.24 -26.66 22.81
N ALA A 278 21.86 -26.36 23.96
CA ALA A 278 22.14 -27.36 24.98
C ALA A 278 20.87 -27.93 25.65
N LYS A 279 19.80 -27.12 25.74
CA LYS A 279 18.50 -27.59 26.26
C LYS A 279 17.69 -28.42 25.26
N ASP A 280 17.93 -28.23 23.97
CA ASP A 280 17.25 -29.01 22.92
C ASP A 280 17.93 -30.40 22.73
N GLU A 281 19.20 -30.58 23.14
CA GLU A 281 19.89 -31.89 23.13
C GLU A 281 19.55 -32.80 24.33
N GLU A 282 19.14 -32.26 25.48
CA GLU A 282 18.77 -33.05 26.68
C GLU A 282 17.34 -33.63 26.63
N VAL A 283 16.55 -33.37 25.57
CA VAL A 283 15.14 -33.78 25.46
C VAL A 283 14.95 -34.97 24.49
N ASP A 284 16.01 -35.40 23.79
CA ASP A 284 15.97 -36.49 22.79
C ASP A 284 16.77 -37.77 23.18
N GLU A 285 17.05 -37.98 24.47
CA GLU A 285 17.44 -39.29 25.05
C GLU A 285 16.38 -39.79 26.06
#